data_AF-A0A936DYJ5-F1
#
_entry.id   AF-A0A936DYJ5-F1
#
_cell.length_a   1.000
_cell.length_b   1.000
_cell.length_c   1.000
_cell.angle_alpha   90.00
_cell.angle_beta   90.00
_cell.angle_gamma   90.00
#
_symmetry.space_group_name_H-M   'P 1'
#
loop_
_entity.id
_entity.type
_entity.pdbx_description
1 polymer ?
#
loop_
_entity_poly.entity_id
_entity_poly.type
_entity_poly.pdbx_seq_one_letter_code
_entity_poly.pdbx_strand_id
1 'polypeptide(L)'
;MHGARDQSHRLTVPCSLAHHSYTALFDLTRLALEPLQLPEPVESLSLACRAFSPVHQQSAALFQSATADLAQAEKLLLDRLAIRIGEQCLHGIRLADAHLPEEAWQRTHDDRHGSDNPAPAQRPCWLLPQPVALQQRATGLDWNGHLQLLNGPERIESNWWGNAVKRDYFIARHESGPLCWIFREYGSRQWFMHGLFG
;
A
#
# COMPACT_ATOMS: atom_id res chain seq x y z
N MET A 1 -21.50 49.74 -16.82
CA MET A 1 -21.99 48.39 -16.47
C MET A 1 -20.85 47.40 -16.69
N HIS A 2 -20.04 47.15 -15.66
CA HIS A 2 -19.03 46.08 -15.67
C HIS A 2 -19.64 44.89 -14.94
N GLY A 3 -19.89 43.79 -15.66
CA GLY A 3 -20.35 42.55 -15.04
C GLY A 3 -19.21 41.98 -14.20
N ALA A 4 -19.34 42.08 -12.87
CA ALA A 4 -18.46 41.39 -11.94
C ALA A 4 -18.58 39.89 -12.22
N ARG A 5 -17.50 39.28 -12.72
CA ARG A 5 -17.42 37.83 -12.84
C ARG A 5 -17.27 37.30 -11.42
N ASP A 6 -18.35 36.78 -10.87
CA ASP A 6 -18.34 36.03 -9.62
C ASP A 6 -17.50 34.76 -9.81
N GLN A 7 -16.19 34.87 -9.53
CA GLN A 7 -15.25 33.75 -9.61
C GLN A 7 -15.21 33.03 -8.27
N SER A 8 -15.95 31.93 -8.18
CA SER A 8 -15.91 31.05 -7.01
C SER A 8 -14.74 30.07 -7.10
N HIS A 9 -13.77 30.16 -6.18
CA HIS A 9 -12.74 29.14 -6.00
C HIS A 9 -13.19 28.13 -4.95
N ARG A 10 -13.21 26.84 -5.30
CA ARG A 10 -13.61 25.78 -4.38
C ARG A 10 -12.43 24.86 -4.08
N LEU A 11 -12.08 24.75 -2.82
CA LEU A 11 -11.08 23.82 -2.30
C LEU A 11 -11.76 22.71 -1.50
N THR A 12 -11.27 21.49 -1.65
CA THR A 12 -11.65 20.35 -0.83
C THR A 12 -10.48 20.03 0.07
N VAL A 13 -10.72 20.00 1.37
CA VAL A 13 -9.76 19.53 2.37
C VAL A 13 -10.12 18.07 2.66
N PRO A 14 -9.39 17.08 2.11
CA PRO A 14 -9.64 15.69 2.45
C PRO A 14 -9.29 15.46 3.92
N CYS A 15 -10.12 14.66 4.59
CA CYS A 15 -9.84 14.11 5.91
C CYS A 15 -9.92 12.59 5.76
N SER A 16 -8.78 11.90 5.83
CA SER A 16 -8.68 10.45 5.71
C SER A 16 -9.44 9.76 6.85
N LEU A 17 -9.48 10.39 8.03
CA LEU A 17 -10.23 9.92 9.20
C LEU A 17 -11.06 11.05 9.83
N ALA A 18 -12.00 10.71 10.73
CA ALA A 18 -12.83 11.70 11.39
C ALA A 18 -12.00 12.55 12.38
N HIS A 19 -11.98 13.88 12.16
CA HIS A 19 -11.33 14.85 13.04
C HIS A 19 -12.35 15.67 13.83
N HIS A 20 -12.07 15.91 15.11
CA HIS A 20 -12.85 16.80 15.98
C HIS A 20 -12.01 17.95 16.56
N SER A 21 -10.71 18.01 16.23
CA SER A 21 -9.79 19.05 16.72
C SER A 21 -9.82 20.26 15.80
N TYR A 22 -10.17 21.42 16.35
CA TYR A 22 -10.13 22.70 15.65
C TYR A 22 -8.75 23.00 15.08
N THR A 23 -7.69 22.83 15.88
CA THR A 23 -6.32 23.13 15.47
C THR A 23 -5.89 22.29 14.26
N ALA A 24 -6.25 21.01 14.26
CA ALA A 24 -5.96 20.12 13.13
C ALA A 24 -6.69 20.58 11.85
N LEU A 25 -7.99 20.85 11.94
CA LEU A 25 -8.78 21.31 10.79
C LEU A 25 -8.29 22.66 10.26
N PHE A 26 -7.89 23.57 11.14
CA PHE A 26 -7.32 24.86 10.78
C PHE A 26 -5.99 24.68 10.03
N ASP A 27 -5.07 23.87 10.56
CA ASP A 27 -3.77 23.61 9.93
C ASP A 27 -3.93 22.99 8.53
N LEU A 28 -4.84 22.01 8.39
CA LEU A 28 -5.14 21.37 7.11
C LEU A 28 -5.75 22.36 6.11
N THR A 29 -6.68 23.20 6.56
CA THR A 29 -7.28 24.23 5.71
C THR A 29 -6.24 25.26 5.26
N ARG A 30 -5.35 25.68 6.17
CA ARG A 30 -4.24 26.58 5.85
C ARG A 30 -3.32 25.95 4.80
N LEU A 31 -2.94 24.68 4.99
CA LEU A 31 -2.10 23.93 4.06
C LEU A 31 -2.74 23.83 2.66
N ALA A 32 -4.06 23.62 2.58
CA ALA A 32 -4.77 23.58 1.31
C ALA A 32 -4.86 24.95 0.61
N LEU A 33 -4.80 26.06 1.37
CA LEU A 33 -4.81 27.43 0.86
C LEU A 33 -3.42 27.93 0.45
N GLU A 34 -2.33 27.39 1.01
CA GLU A 34 -0.95 27.79 0.68
C GLU A 34 -0.62 27.84 -0.82
N PRO A 35 -1.02 26.86 -1.66
CA PRO A 35 -0.73 26.91 -3.10
C PRO A 35 -1.68 27.82 -3.90
N LEU A 36 -2.75 28.35 -3.28
CA LEU A 36 -3.78 29.09 -3.99
C LEU A 36 -3.30 30.51 -4.32
N GLN A 37 -3.16 30.81 -5.61
CA GLN A 37 -2.98 32.18 -6.08
C GLN A 37 -4.33 32.77 -6.46
N LEU A 38 -4.75 33.79 -5.71
CA LEU A 38 -5.98 34.52 -5.96
C LEU A 38 -5.67 35.75 -6.83
N PRO A 39 -6.28 35.87 -8.02
CA PRO A 39 -6.01 37.00 -8.90
C PRO A 39 -6.62 38.31 -8.39
N GLU A 40 -7.64 38.23 -7.52
CA GLU A 40 -8.41 39.36 -6.99
C GLU A 40 -8.65 39.19 -5.47
N PRO A 41 -8.96 40.29 -4.74
CA PRO A 41 -9.31 40.23 -3.32
C PRO A 41 -10.55 39.35 -3.03
N VAL A 42 -10.56 38.70 -1.87
CA VAL A 42 -11.67 37.84 -1.44
C VAL A 42 -12.74 38.67 -0.76
N GLU A 43 -13.97 38.64 -1.28
CA GLU A 43 -15.12 39.32 -0.67
C GLU A 43 -15.88 38.43 0.33
N SER A 44 -15.87 37.10 0.14
CA SER A 44 -16.53 36.16 1.04
C SER A 44 -15.81 34.80 1.11
N LEU A 45 -15.93 34.14 2.26
CA LEU A 45 -15.42 32.79 2.49
C LEU A 45 -16.50 31.95 3.18
N SER A 46 -16.75 30.75 2.66
CA SER A 46 -17.70 29.79 3.23
C SER A 46 -17.01 28.46 3.49
N LEU A 47 -17.22 27.90 4.68
CA LEU A 47 -16.79 26.54 5.03
C LEU A 47 -18.02 25.64 5.10
N ALA A 48 -17.96 24.48 4.44
CA ALA A 48 -19.03 23.49 4.46
C ALA A 48 -18.47 22.10 4.77
N CYS A 49 -18.98 21.45 5.81
CA CYS A 49 -18.71 20.05 6.10
C CYS A 49 -19.71 19.16 5.34
N ARG A 50 -19.20 18.15 4.62
CA ARG A 50 -20.01 17.26 3.78
C ARG A 50 -20.27 15.89 4.40
N ALA A 51 -19.42 15.46 5.33
CA ALA A 51 -19.49 14.14 5.93
C ALA A 51 -19.28 14.26 7.44
N PHE A 52 -20.20 13.67 8.20
CA PHE A 52 -20.11 13.59 9.65
C PHE A 52 -19.99 12.13 10.05
N SER A 53 -19.13 11.84 11.02
CA SER A 53 -19.00 10.51 11.62
C SER A 53 -19.56 10.54 13.04
N PRO A 54 -20.25 9.49 13.50
CA PRO A 54 -20.63 9.37 14.90
C PRO A 54 -19.38 9.43 15.79
N VAL A 55 -19.44 10.22 16.85
CA VAL A 55 -18.42 10.22 17.90
C VAL A 55 -18.79 9.12 18.88
N HIS A 56 -18.14 7.97 18.77
CA HIS A 56 -18.17 7.01 19.87
C HIS A 56 -17.31 7.58 20.99
N GLN A 57 -17.97 8.07 22.05
CA GLN A 57 -17.29 8.40 23.30
C GLN A 57 -16.72 7.09 23.85
N GLN A 58 -15.47 6.78 23.52
CA GLN A 58 -14.68 5.86 24.30
C GLN A 58 -14.45 6.58 25.62
N SER A 59 -15.10 6.11 26.69
CA SER A 59 -14.80 6.55 28.05
C SER A 59 -13.29 6.51 28.20
N ALA A 60 -12.67 7.67 28.33
CA ALA A 60 -11.23 7.77 28.53
C ALA A 60 -10.91 6.88 29.73
N ALA A 61 -10.20 5.77 29.50
CA ALA A 61 -9.60 5.10 30.62
C ALA A 61 -8.71 6.15 31.30
N LEU A 62 -8.79 6.26 32.62
CA LEU A 62 -8.04 7.22 33.44
C LEU A 62 -6.51 7.22 33.18
N PHE A 63 -6.01 6.26 32.39
CA PHE A 63 -4.60 6.05 32.04
C PHE A 63 -4.34 5.93 30.53
N GLN A 64 -5.14 6.59 29.67
CA GLN A 64 -4.87 6.69 28.23
C GLN A 64 -4.42 8.10 27.85
N SER A 65 -3.11 8.28 27.62
CA SER A 65 -2.58 9.51 27.01
C SER A 65 -1.73 9.18 25.79
N ALA A 66 -0.68 8.36 25.92
CA ALA A 66 0.27 8.15 24.83
C ALA A 66 -0.30 7.46 23.57
N THR A 67 -1.19 6.46 23.71
CA THR A 67 -1.72 5.70 22.57
C THR A 67 -2.77 6.47 21.77
N ALA A 68 -3.61 7.25 22.46
CA ALA A 68 -4.59 8.12 21.82
C ALA A 68 -3.93 9.27 21.08
N ASP A 69 -2.89 9.88 21.69
CA ASP A 69 -2.10 10.95 21.07
C ASP A 69 -1.36 10.46 19.82
N LEU A 70 -0.77 9.27 19.86
CA LEU A 70 -0.11 8.66 18.71
C LEU A 70 -1.09 8.42 17.56
N ALA A 71 -2.25 7.82 17.84
CA ALA A 71 -3.28 7.58 16.83
C ALA A 71 -3.80 8.89 16.22
N GLN A 72 -3.87 9.98 16.99
CA GLN A 72 -4.26 11.29 16.46
C GLN A 72 -3.17 11.93 15.61
N ALA A 73 -1.90 11.78 15.98
CA ALA A 73 -0.76 12.26 15.21
C ALA A 73 -0.62 11.53 13.86
N GLU A 74 -0.82 10.21 13.85
CA GLU A 74 -0.84 9.40 12.63
C GLU A 74 -1.92 9.88 11.64
N LYS A 75 -3.14 10.14 12.13
CA LYS A 75 -4.24 10.69 11.31
C LYS A 75 -3.86 12.01 10.65
N LEU A 76 -3.34 12.94 11.44
CA LEU A 76 -2.97 14.27 10.95
C LEU A 76 -1.81 14.21 9.94
N LEU A 77 -0.89 13.26 10.10
CA LEU A 77 0.19 13.04 9.13
C LEU A 77 -0.38 12.58 7.79
N LEU A 78 -1.30 11.61 7.78
CA LEU A 78 -1.94 11.11 6.57
C LEU A 78 -2.71 12.22 5.84
N ASP A 79 -3.46 13.05 6.55
CA ASP A 79 -4.18 14.19 5.96
C ASP A 79 -3.23 15.21 5.32
N ARG A 80 -2.14 15.55 6.02
CA ARG A 80 -1.13 16.49 5.47
C ARG A 80 -0.49 15.94 4.21
N LEU A 81 -0.20 14.64 4.17
CA LEU A 81 0.30 13.98 2.97
C LEU A 81 -0.75 14.04 1.86
N ALA A 82 -1.99 13.65 2.13
CA ALA A 82 -3.07 13.69 1.14
C ALA A 82 -3.27 15.09 0.53
N ILE A 83 -3.21 16.15 1.34
CA ILE A 83 -3.31 17.54 0.83
C ILE A 83 -2.12 17.90 -0.06
N ARG A 84 -0.91 17.44 0.26
CA ARG A 84 0.31 17.90 -0.41
C ARG A 84 0.68 17.10 -1.65
N ILE A 85 0.42 15.79 -1.68
CA ILE A 85 0.72 14.92 -2.81
C ILE A 85 -0.53 14.40 -3.54
N GLY A 86 -1.72 14.70 -3.03
CA GLY A 86 -3.01 14.25 -3.56
C GLY A 86 -3.46 12.93 -2.93
N GLU A 87 -4.77 12.82 -2.67
CA GLU A 87 -5.41 11.65 -2.06
C GLU A 87 -5.20 10.36 -2.88
N GLN A 88 -5.16 10.48 -4.21
CA GLN A 88 -4.91 9.39 -5.14
C GLN A 88 -3.50 8.77 -5.02
N CYS A 89 -2.56 9.48 -4.39
CA CYS A 89 -1.19 9.00 -4.19
C CYS A 89 -1.01 8.27 -2.85
N LEU A 90 -2.00 8.33 -1.96
CA LEU A 90 -2.00 7.66 -0.68
C LEU A 90 -2.75 6.33 -0.80
N HIS A 91 -2.07 5.22 -0.50
CA HIS A 91 -2.66 3.89 -0.54
C HIS A 91 -2.32 3.12 0.73
N GLY A 92 -3.31 2.42 1.27
CA GLY A 92 -3.11 1.31 2.20
C GLY A 92 -2.78 0.01 1.46
N ILE A 93 -2.34 -0.98 2.22
CA ILE A 93 -2.09 -2.34 1.75
C ILE A 93 -3.09 -3.26 2.44
N ARG A 94 -3.72 -4.15 1.67
CA ARG A 94 -4.63 -5.18 2.20
C ARG A 94 -4.22 -6.54 1.67
N LEU A 95 -4.33 -7.56 2.51
CA LEU A 95 -4.24 -8.96 2.07
C LEU A 95 -5.42 -9.30 1.15
N ALA A 96 -5.15 -10.08 0.12
CA ALA A 96 -6.16 -10.63 -0.78
C ALA A 96 -6.14 -12.16 -0.69
N ASP A 97 -7.31 -12.78 -0.85
CA ASP A 97 -7.46 -14.24 -0.79
C ASP A 97 -7.02 -14.88 -2.11
N ALA A 98 -5.72 -14.78 -2.38
CA ALA A 98 -5.08 -15.36 -3.54
C ALA A 98 -3.79 -16.05 -3.10
N HIS A 99 -3.56 -17.27 -3.62
CA HIS A 99 -2.36 -18.05 -3.30
C HIS A 99 -1.13 -17.59 -4.08
N LEU A 100 -1.31 -16.94 -5.23
CA LEU A 100 -0.19 -16.38 -5.98
C LEU A 100 0.36 -15.16 -5.25
N PRO A 101 1.69 -15.10 -5.02
CA PRO A 101 2.30 -14.04 -4.23
C PRO A 101 2.12 -12.65 -4.85
N GLU A 102 2.05 -12.56 -6.18
CA GLU A 102 1.74 -11.31 -6.91
C GLU A 102 0.30 -10.81 -6.69
N GLU A 103 -0.63 -11.69 -6.31
CA GLU A 103 -2.06 -11.40 -6.15
C GLU A 103 -2.51 -11.46 -4.67
N ALA A 104 -1.64 -11.91 -3.76
CA ALA A 104 -1.94 -12.11 -2.34
C ALA A 104 -2.11 -10.80 -1.54
N TRP A 105 -1.97 -9.65 -2.21
CA TRP A 105 -2.19 -8.34 -1.63
C TRP A 105 -2.68 -7.37 -2.71
N GLN A 106 -3.26 -6.26 -2.26
CA GLN A 106 -3.72 -5.19 -3.14
C GLN A 106 -3.58 -3.82 -2.48
N ARG A 107 -3.40 -2.78 -3.32
CA ARG A 107 -3.51 -1.39 -2.89
C ARG A 107 -4.97 -1.06 -2.64
N THR A 108 -5.25 -0.36 -1.55
CA THR A 108 -6.61 0.07 -1.19
C THR A 108 -6.58 1.54 -0.76
N HIS A 109 -7.68 2.27 -0.99
CA HIS A 109 -7.92 3.59 -0.40
C HIS A 109 -8.82 3.51 0.85
N ASP A 110 -9.23 2.31 1.24
CA ASP A 110 -10.15 2.05 2.34
C ASP A 110 -9.41 1.50 3.56
N ASP A 111 -9.60 2.16 4.71
CA ASP A 111 -8.99 1.90 6.03
C ASP A 111 -9.54 0.64 6.73
N ARG A 112 -10.42 -0.12 6.08
CA ARG A 112 -10.86 -1.40 6.62
C ARG A 112 -9.71 -2.40 6.61
N HIS A 113 -9.24 -2.72 7.80
CA HIS A 113 -8.34 -3.83 8.09
C HIS A 113 -8.96 -5.12 7.51
N GLY A 114 -8.25 -5.76 6.58
CA GLY A 114 -8.62 -7.09 6.11
C GLY A 114 -8.47 -8.11 7.25
N SER A 115 -9.21 -9.21 7.21
CA SER A 115 -9.05 -10.25 8.23
C SER A 115 -7.66 -10.89 8.10
N ASP A 116 -6.84 -10.76 9.13
CA ASP A 116 -5.51 -11.32 9.20
C ASP A 116 -5.57 -12.79 9.60
N ASN A 117 -5.38 -13.69 8.64
CA ASN A 117 -4.82 -15.00 8.96
C ASN A 117 -4.01 -15.56 7.79
N PRO A 118 -2.84 -14.99 7.46
CA PRO A 118 -1.95 -15.64 6.53
C PRO A 118 -1.44 -16.94 7.15
N ALA A 119 -1.64 -18.06 6.46
CA ALA A 119 -0.98 -19.32 6.81
C ALA A 119 0.55 -19.11 6.84
N PRO A 120 1.29 -19.74 7.77
CA PRO A 120 2.73 -19.54 7.92
C PRO A 120 3.47 -20.23 6.77
N ALA A 121 3.66 -19.51 5.67
CA ALA A 121 4.54 -19.91 4.58
C ALA A 121 5.73 -18.95 4.52
N GLN A 122 6.94 -19.49 4.31
CA GLN A 122 8.14 -18.65 4.12
C GLN A 122 8.04 -17.94 2.77
N ARG A 123 7.57 -16.70 2.79
CA ARG A 123 7.50 -15.82 1.62
C ARG A 123 8.62 -14.78 1.69
N PRO A 124 9.27 -14.44 0.57
CA PRO A 124 10.24 -13.35 0.55
C PRO A 124 9.53 -12.02 0.80
N CYS A 125 10.22 -11.10 1.48
CA CYS A 125 9.76 -9.72 1.66
C CYS A 125 9.89 -8.88 0.38
N TRP A 126 10.70 -9.34 -0.59
CA TRP A 126 10.93 -8.66 -1.85
C TRP A 126 10.61 -9.55 -3.05
N LEU A 127 9.61 -9.16 -3.83
CA LEU A 127 9.30 -9.76 -5.13
C LEU A 127 9.82 -8.88 -6.26
N LEU A 128 10.34 -9.51 -7.30
CA LEU A 128 10.63 -8.85 -8.55
C LEU A 128 9.30 -8.46 -9.23
N PRO A 129 9.22 -7.30 -9.91
CA PRO A 129 8.01 -6.89 -10.63
C PRO A 129 7.54 -7.92 -11.66
N GLN A 130 8.46 -8.66 -12.25
CA GLN A 130 8.19 -9.79 -13.12
C GLN A 130 9.23 -10.90 -12.86
N PRO A 131 8.83 -12.19 -12.90
CA PRO A 131 9.77 -13.29 -12.81
C PRO A 131 10.83 -13.25 -13.92
N VAL A 132 12.09 -13.50 -13.58
CA VAL A 132 13.22 -13.49 -14.51
C VAL A 132 13.66 -14.91 -14.82
N ALA A 133 13.74 -15.29 -16.08
CA ALA A 133 14.15 -16.64 -16.49
C ALA A 133 15.59 -16.94 -16.02
N LEU A 134 15.77 -18.12 -15.44
CA LEU A 134 17.07 -18.63 -15.00
C LEU A 134 17.76 -19.40 -16.12
N GLN A 135 19.10 -19.35 -16.11
CA GLN A 135 19.89 -20.23 -16.97
C GLN A 135 20.03 -21.59 -16.30
N GLN A 136 19.63 -22.64 -17.00
CA GLN A 136 19.86 -24.01 -16.57
C GLN A 136 21.03 -24.59 -17.35
N ARG A 137 22.11 -24.95 -16.65
CA ARG A 137 23.31 -25.58 -17.19
C ARG A 137 23.45 -26.99 -16.61
N ALA A 138 24.38 -27.78 -17.15
CA ALA A 138 24.67 -29.11 -16.64
C ALA A 138 25.10 -29.08 -15.14
N THR A 139 25.72 -27.98 -14.71
CA THR A 139 26.20 -27.77 -13.33
C THR A 139 25.13 -27.26 -12.37
N GLY A 140 23.95 -26.85 -12.86
CA GLY A 140 22.85 -26.37 -12.02
C GLY A 140 22.15 -25.13 -12.57
N LEU A 141 21.60 -24.30 -11.66
CA LEU A 141 20.85 -23.09 -11.98
C LEU A 141 21.72 -21.85 -11.71
N ASP A 142 21.71 -20.91 -12.65
CA ASP A 142 22.50 -19.68 -12.55
C ASP A 142 21.62 -18.43 -12.72
N TRP A 143 21.90 -17.40 -11.91
CA TRP A 143 21.36 -16.05 -11.99
C TRP A 143 22.45 -15.03 -11.65
N ASN A 144 23.29 -14.66 -12.62
CA ASN A 144 24.49 -13.85 -12.39
C ASN A 144 25.44 -14.42 -11.32
N GLY A 145 25.38 -15.75 -11.14
CA GLY A 145 26.07 -16.52 -10.11
C GLY A 145 25.30 -17.81 -9.86
N HIS A 146 25.94 -18.80 -9.25
CA HIS A 146 25.35 -20.11 -9.02
C HIS A 146 24.28 -20.09 -7.92
N LEU A 147 23.21 -20.85 -8.13
CA LEU A 147 22.12 -21.05 -7.17
C LEU A 147 22.12 -22.49 -6.64
N GLN A 148 22.32 -22.63 -5.34
CA GLN A 148 22.17 -23.90 -4.63
C GLN A 148 20.76 -24.04 -4.07
N LEU A 149 19.99 -25.02 -4.53
CA LEU A 149 18.69 -25.35 -3.95
C LEU A 149 18.83 -25.78 -2.48
N LEU A 150 18.01 -25.20 -1.60
CA LEU A 150 18.02 -25.48 -0.17
C LEU A 150 16.72 -26.10 0.33
N ASN A 151 15.56 -25.64 -0.17
CA ASN A 151 14.25 -26.11 0.28
C ASN A 151 13.22 -26.11 -0.86
N GLY A 152 12.20 -26.95 -0.74
CA GLY A 152 11.11 -27.11 -1.70
C GLY A 152 11.00 -28.53 -2.28
N PRO A 153 10.02 -28.79 -3.18
CA PRO A 153 9.09 -27.81 -3.73
C PRO A 153 7.90 -27.50 -2.81
N GLU A 154 7.50 -26.23 -2.78
CA GLU A 154 6.14 -25.82 -2.45
C GLU A 154 5.36 -25.62 -3.73
N ARG A 155 4.24 -26.33 -3.91
CA ARG A 155 3.42 -26.20 -5.12
C ARG A 155 2.31 -25.19 -4.90
N ILE A 156 2.26 -24.18 -5.77
CA ILE A 156 1.16 -23.22 -5.85
C ILE A 156 0.40 -23.47 -7.14
N GLU A 157 -0.90 -23.76 -6.98
CA GLU A 157 -1.88 -23.90 -8.06
C GLU A 157 -2.96 -22.84 -7.87
N SER A 158 -3.21 -22.02 -8.89
CA SER A 158 -4.20 -20.95 -8.81
C SER A 158 -4.88 -20.69 -10.15
N ASN A 159 -5.96 -19.90 -10.13
CA ASN A 159 -6.69 -19.42 -11.30
C ASN A 159 -7.21 -20.52 -12.24
N TRP A 160 -7.70 -21.63 -11.66
CA TRP A 160 -8.13 -22.85 -12.37
C TRP A 160 -9.34 -22.67 -13.31
N TRP A 161 -10.10 -21.58 -13.17
CA TRP A 161 -11.23 -21.24 -14.06
C TRP A 161 -10.83 -20.41 -15.29
N GLY A 162 -9.55 -20.08 -15.47
CA GLY A 162 -9.07 -19.29 -16.60
C GLY A 162 -7.62 -19.57 -16.92
N ASN A 163 -6.74 -18.65 -16.53
CA ASN A 163 -5.29 -18.79 -16.72
C ASN A 163 -4.69 -19.62 -15.58
N ALA A 164 -4.91 -20.93 -15.62
CA ALA A 164 -4.41 -21.83 -14.59
C ALA A 164 -2.88 -21.71 -14.46
N VAL A 165 -2.41 -21.32 -13.28
CA VAL A 165 -0.98 -21.20 -12.97
C VAL A 165 -0.60 -22.36 -12.05
N LYS A 166 0.47 -23.08 -12.41
CA LYS A 166 1.03 -24.17 -11.60
C LYS A 166 2.55 -24.02 -11.53
N ARG A 167 3.04 -23.67 -10.34
CA ARG A 167 4.46 -23.38 -10.09
C ARG A 167 4.95 -24.16 -8.87
N ASP A 168 6.12 -24.75 -9.01
CA ASP A 168 6.85 -25.38 -7.91
C ASP A 168 7.91 -24.40 -7.41
N TYR A 169 7.70 -23.80 -6.25
CA TYR A 169 8.61 -22.84 -5.63
C TYR A 169 9.66 -23.53 -4.75
N PHE A 170 10.84 -22.94 -4.73
CA PHE A 170 11.99 -23.41 -3.98
C PHE A 170 12.72 -22.21 -3.35
N ILE A 171 13.40 -22.46 -2.23
CA ILE A 171 14.38 -21.55 -1.68
C ILE A 171 15.75 -22.01 -2.16
N ALA A 172 16.52 -21.11 -2.77
CA ALA A 172 17.88 -21.34 -3.18
C ALA A 172 18.82 -20.32 -2.52
N ARG A 173 20.08 -20.68 -2.29
CA ARG A 173 21.12 -19.75 -1.89
C ARG A 173 21.94 -19.35 -3.10
N HIS A 174 22.06 -18.05 -3.32
CA HIS A 174 23.00 -17.52 -4.30
C HIS A 174 24.43 -17.60 -3.74
N GLU A 175 25.41 -17.83 -4.61
CA GLU A 175 26.82 -17.94 -4.23
C GLU A 175 27.35 -16.70 -3.48
N SER A 176 26.77 -15.52 -3.72
CA SER A 176 27.11 -14.29 -2.99
C SER A 176 26.48 -14.21 -1.59
N GLY A 177 25.72 -15.22 -1.16
CA GLY A 177 25.09 -15.31 0.15
C GLY A 177 23.56 -15.22 0.23
N PRO A 178 22.85 -14.34 -0.52
CA PRO A 178 21.43 -14.08 -0.28
C PRO A 178 20.56 -15.29 -0.64
N LEU A 179 19.43 -15.38 0.05
CA LEU A 179 18.42 -16.40 -0.22
C LEU A 179 17.47 -15.90 -1.30
N CYS A 180 17.26 -16.74 -2.30
CA CYS A 180 16.46 -16.49 -3.48
C CYS A 180 15.22 -17.38 -3.46
N TRP A 181 14.11 -16.82 -3.90
CA TRP A 181 12.87 -17.54 -4.13
C TRP A 181 12.69 -17.76 -5.62
N ILE A 182 12.80 -19.01 -6.03
CA ILE A 182 12.79 -19.42 -7.44
C ILE A 182 11.66 -20.41 -7.66
N PHE A 183 11.16 -20.52 -8.88
CA PHE A 183 10.18 -21.55 -9.21
C PHE A 183 10.46 -22.23 -10.53
N ARG A 184 9.94 -23.45 -10.67
CA ARG A 184 9.82 -24.15 -11.95
C ARG A 184 8.36 -24.15 -12.38
N GLU A 185 8.10 -23.64 -13.57
CA GLU A 185 6.76 -23.70 -14.15
C GLU A 185 6.45 -25.12 -14.63
N TYR A 186 5.24 -25.63 -14.34
CA TYR A 186 4.93 -27.04 -14.59
C TYR A 186 4.85 -27.39 -16.08
N GLY A 187 4.28 -26.51 -16.90
CA GLY A 187 4.09 -26.73 -18.33
C GLY A 187 5.39 -26.65 -19.12
N SER A 188 6.06 -25.50 -19.08
CA SER A 188 7.32 -25.26 -19.82
C SER A 188 8.54 -25.95 -19.19
N ARG A 189 8.46 -26.31 -17.90
CA ARG A 189 9.60 -26.75 -17.07
C ARG A 189 10.72 -25.71 -16.96
N GLN A 190 10.47 -24.48 -17.36
CA GLN A 190 11.42 -23.38 -17.28
C GLN A 190 11.54 -22.88 -15.83
N TRP A 191 12.76 -22.50 -15.45
CA TRP A 191 13.07 -21.95 -14.15
C TRP A 191 13.05 -20.42 -14.17
N PHE A 192 12.57 -19.83 -13.07
CA PHE A 192 12.47 -18.39 -12.88
C PHE A 192 12.89 -17.97 -11.48
N MET A 193 13.55 -16.82 -11.40
CA MET A 193 13.76 -16.05 -10.18
C MET A 193 12.54 -15.16 -9.93
N HIS A 194 11.99 -15.19 -8.71
CA HIS A 194 10.80 -14.39 -8.39
C HIS A 194 11.06 -13.40 -7.24
N GLY A 195 11.90 -13.72 -6.26
CA GLY A 195 12.09 -12.84 -5.12
C GLY A 195 13.34 -13.13 -4.30
N LEU A 196 13.63 -12.25 -3.35
CA LEU A 196 14.78 -12.33 -2.46
C LEU A 196 14.30 -12.29 -1.01
N PHE A 197 14.88 -13.14 -0.17
CA PHE A 197 14.74 -13.05 1.28
C PHE A 197 15.87 -12.14 1.78
N GLY A 198 15.49 -11.04 2.45
CA GLY A 198 16.39 -10.09 3.10
C GLY A 198 16.51 -10.34 4.58
#